data_AF-A0A950W7Y9-F1
#
_entry.id   AF-A0A950W7Y9-F1
#
_cell.length_a   1.000
_cell.length_b   1.000
_cell.length_c   1.000
_cell.angle_alpha   90.00
_cell.angle_beta   90.00
_cell.angle_gamma   90.00
#
_symmetry.space_group_name_H-M   'P 1'
#
loop_
_entity.id
_entity.type
_entity.pdbx_description
1 polymer ?
#
loop_
_entity_poly.entity_id
_entity_poly.type
_entity_poly.pdbx_seq_one_letter_code
_entity_poly.pdbx_strand_id
1 'polypeptide(L)'
;MRDPFLFVSHVSEDRAEAMEIVAALERRNIRCWIAPRDVQPGRPFDDEISAAIDGCCAMLLVFSDRCNESEYIRREVTVAGESQKLVIPFRIENAQPKHGLRVRLADLHWIDGFIAREQAVEALAQALGLNTATIRQPSGVEPASMTAKQSLECSGASSASHSPSEVNQFKTISRQISTVDTEQASAVGNKGSSAPARLREDGEGARAAARAFGQGSIRASKRRLIIGTALASIAVAGLAAALTVIRQATPLPPSTEELRAQLAAATSQFSCASLDYAIDPDRTTMRLSGFVANPGDVDRLRSTVGRIGGIGKVVLDVDVRIWPYCEAMSVLQPVVQRTTAPAPTLDLVPPGPVAHIADALVIDIRSPSFDGYLYADYFADAEGHVIHLFPNSQGSSNFQPQRSRLTLGNSQGGRCWTLAGNPGEQQLVTLIVASKPLFPNARPELDDVRDYLPRLSDALNRLSEESSRAAASLFFRLVDPAPAAARRNECR
;
A
#
# COMPACT_ATOMS: atom_id res chain seq x y z
N MET A 1 28.07 11.10 28.08
CA MET A 1 27.00 10.13 27.77
C MET A 1 25.96 10.86 26.95
N ARG A 2 25.53 10.30 25.81
CA ARG A 2 24.41 10.85 25.02
C ARG A 2 23.14 10.77 25.87
N ASP A 3 22.27 11.77 25.85
CA ASP A 3 21.02 11.69 26.61
C ASP A 3 20.18 10.50 26.13
N PRO A 4 19.43 9.81 27.02
CA PRO A 4 18.62 8.66 26.64
C PRO A 4 17.50 9.08 25.68
N PHE A 5 17.19 8.20 24.72
CA PHE A 5 16.11 8.41 23.77
C PHE A 5 15.39 7.11 23.43
N LEU A 6 14.12 7.25 23.09
CA LEU A 6 13.25 6.18 22.64
C LEU A 6 13.36 6.04 21.12
N PHE A 7 13.71 4.85 20.63
CA PHE A 7 13.62 4.55 19.20
C PHE A 7 12.17 4.22 18.86
N VAL A 8 11.60 4.87 17.84
CA VAL A 8 10.20 4.64 17.43
C VAL A 8 10.15 3.92 16.10
N SER A 9 9.83 2.63 16.17
CA SER A 9 9.58 1.74 15.03
C SER A 9 8.12 1.85 14.62
N HIS A 10 7.87 2.04 13.32
CA HIS A 10 6.53 2.11 12.74
C HIS A 10 6.62 1.76 11.24
N VAL A 11 5.52 1.30 10.65
CA VAL A 11 5.46 1.17 9.19
C VAL A 11 5.21 2.55 8.58
N SER A 12 5.74 2.80 7.38
CA SER A 12 5.68 4.11 6.72
C SER A 12 4.26 4.65 6.56
N GLU A 13 3.28 3.78 6.39
CA GLU A 13 1.84 4.10 6.30
C GLU A 13 1.28 4.69 7.60
N ASP A 14 1.85 4.33 8.74
CA ASP A 14 1.40 4.75 10.08
C ASP A 14 2.10 6.03 10.55
N ARG A 15 2.93 6.63 9.68
CA ARG A 15 3.79 7.76 10.04
C ARG A 15 3.02 8.92 10.64
N ALA A 16 1.84 9.25 10.13
CA ALA A 16 1.05 10.35 10.67
C ALA A 16 0.70 10.11 12.15
N GLU A 17 0.18 8.92 12.47
CA GLU A 17 -0.16 8.53 13.84
C GLU A 17 1.07 8.38 14.73
N ALA A 18 2.15 7.80 14.19
CA ALA A 18 3.43 7.68 14.89
C ALA A 18 4.02 9.06 15.25
N MET A 19 3.95 10.03 14.33
CA MET A 19 4.40 11.40 14.56
C MET A 19 3.54 12.14 15.61
N GLU A 20 2.23 11.90 15.65
CA GLU A 20 1.37 12.43 16.72
C GLU A 20 1.76 11.88 18.09
N ILE A 21 2.01 10.56 18.17
CA ILE A 21 2.48 9.89 19.40
C ILE A 21 3.84 10.45 19.81
N VAL A 22 4.78 10.59 18.88
CA VAL A 22 6.10 11.18 19.11
C VAL A 22 5.97 12.61 19.64
N ALA A 23 5.16 13.47 19.01
CA ALA A 23 4.94 14.84 19.47
C ALA A 23 4.32 14.87 20.88
N ALA A 24 3.42 13.92 21.20
CA ALA A 24 2.83 13.81 22.52
C ALA A 24 3.84 13.35 23.59
N LEU A 25 4.78 12.46 23.25
CA LEU A 25 5.88 12.04 24.12
C LEU A 25 6.92 13.15 24.32
N GLU A 26 7.29 13.86 23.26
CA GLU A 26 8.25 14.96 23.31
C GLU A 26 7.74 16.15 24.12
N ARG A 27 6.43 16.46 24.07
CA ARG A 27 5.78 17.43 24.98
C ARG A 27 5.93 17.06 26.45
N ARG A 28 6.22 15.79 26.77
CA ARG A 28 6.44 15.26 28.12
C ARG A 28 7.94 15.07 28.42
N ASN A 29 8.82 15.70 27.65
CA ASN A 29 10.29 15.64 27.77
C ASN A 29 10.89 14.25 27.51
N ILE A 30 10.22 13.40 26.74
CA ILE A 30 10.77 12.13 26.29
C ILE A 30 11.36 12.34 24.90
N ARG A 31 12.68 12.20 24.77
CA ARG A 31 13.35 12.35 23.49
C ARG A 31 13.06 11.12 22.61
N CYS A 32 12.56 11.34 21.41
CA CYS A 32 12.28 10.29 20.45
C CYS A 32 13.26 10.38 19.28
N TRP A 33 13.61 9.23 18.73
CA TRP A 33 14.28 9.09 17.45
C TRP A 33 13.32 8.32 16.53
N ILE A 34 12.98 8.90 15.38
CA ILE A 34 12.07 8.32 14.40
C ILE A 34 12.57 8.58 12.98
N ALA A 35 12.59 7.53 12.16
CA ALA A 35 12.94 7.67 10.75
C ALA A 35 11.78 8.26 9.94
N PRO A 36 12.05 9.05 8.86
CA PRO A 36 13.35 9.56 8.43
C PRO A 36 13.78 10.87 9.14
N ARG A 37 12.98 11.38 10.09
CA ARG A 37 13.21 12.70 10.74
C ARG A 37 14.61 12.83 11.33
N ASP A 38 15.08 11.77 11.97
CA ASP A 38 16.32 11.78 12.76
C ASP A 38 17.49 11.03 12.08
N VAL A 39 17.31 10.63 10.80
CA VAL A 39 18.36 10.00 9.99
C VAL A 39 19.26 11.07 9.38
N GLN A 40 20.58 10.90 9.50
CA GLN A 40 21.52 11.88 8.94
C GLN A 40 21.60 11.81 7.41
N PRO A 41 21.45 12.94 6.70
CA PRO A 41 21.65 12.98 5.26
C PRO A 41 23.05 12.50 4.85
N GLY A 42 23.13 11.58 3.88
CA GLY A 42 24.38 11.06 3.34
C GLY A 42 24.97 9.84 4.07
N ARG A 43 24.29 9.30 5.08
CA ARG A 43 24.62 7.99 5.69
C ARG A 43 23.66 6.90 5.19
N PRO A 44 24.11 5.63 5.05
CA PRO A 44 23.20 4.53 4.74
C PRO A 44 22.12 4.39 5.81
N PHE A 45 20.87 4.25 5.38
CA PHE A 45 19.69 4.24 6.24
C PHE A 45 19.72 3.09 7.25
N ASP A 46 20.13 1.90 6.79
CA ASP A 46 20.25 0.69 7.61
C ASP A 46 21.31 0.84 8.72
N ASP A 47 22.41 1.53 8.45
CA ASP A 47 23.48 1.78 9.42
C ASP A 47 23.00 2.75 10.51
N GLU A 48 22.30 3.82 10.12
CA GLU A 48 21.76 4.81 11.06
C GLU A 48 20.67 4.19 11.94
N ILE A 49 19.81 3.33 11.38
CA ILE A 49 18.75 2.65 12.14
C ILE A 49 19.34 1.63 13.10
N SER A 50 20.30 0.82 12.66
CA SER A 50 21.00 -0.11 13.55
C SER A 50 21.72 0.63 14.68
N ALA A 51 22.44 1.72 14.36
CA ALA A 51 23.11 2.55 15.35
C ALA A 51 22.13 3.25 16.31
N ALA A 52 20.95 3.65 15.81
CA ALA A 52 19.92 4.26 16.63
C ALA A 52 19.26 3.23 17.58
N ILE A 53 19.00 2.01 17.11
CA ILE A 53 18.52 0.91 17.96
C ILE A 53 19.57 0.58 19.03
N ASP A 54 20.84 0.45 18.66
CA ASP A 54 21.93 0.19 19.61
C ASP A 54 22.10 1.32 20.63
N GLY A 55 21.86 2.56 20.24
CA GLY A 55 21.99 3.74 21.08
C GLY A 55 20.77 4.05 21.95
N CYS A 56 19.60 3.48 21.67
CA CYS A 56 18.36 3.83 22.36
C CYS A 56 18.25 3.17 23.74
N CYS A 57 17.42 3.76 24.61
CA CYS A 57 17.10 3.16 25.90
C CYS A 57 16.00 2.09 25.80
N ALA A 58 15.09 2.23 24.85
CA ALA A 58 14.03 1.29 24.54
C ALA A 58 13.53 1.53 23.10
N MET A 59 12.88 0.51 22.54
CA MET A 59 12.15 0.59 21.28
C MET A 59 10.65 0.67 21.58
N LEU A 60 9.99 1.70 21.05
CA LEU A 60 8.53 1.77 20.93
C LEU A 60 8.13 1.26 19.55
N LEU A 61 7.34 0.19 19.50
CA LEU A 61 6.76 -0.32 18.26
C LEU A 61 5.33 0.20 18.13
N VAL A 62 5.11 1.18 17.25
CA VAL A 62 3.77 1.63 16.86
C VAL A 62 3.18 0.55 15.94
N PHE A 63 2.20 -0.20 16.46
CA PHE A 63 1.70 -1.42 15.85
C PHE A 63 0.31 -1.23 15.24
N SER A 64 0.19 -1.60 13.97
CA SER A 64 -1.04 -1.85 13.23
C SER A 64 -1.00 -3.23 12.55
N ASP A 65 -2.10 -3.67 11.94
CA ASP A 65 -2.15 -4.91 11.15
C ASP A 65 -1.17 -4.86 9.97
N ARG A 66 -0.84 -3.66 9.47
CA ARG A 66 0.16 -3.47 8.40
C ARG A 66 1.56 -3.90 8.85
N CYS A 67 1.89 -3.80 10.15
CA CYS A 67 3.15 -4.30 10.70
C CYS A 67 3.32 -5.82 10.47
N ASN A 68 2.22 -6.58 10.39
CA ASN A 68 2.29 -8.03 10.20
C ASN A 68 2.96 -8.44 8.88
N GLU A 69 2.80 -7.63 7.83
CA GLU A 69 3.39 -7.90 6.51
C GLU A 69 4.75 -7.22 6.32
N SER A 70 5.20 -6.38 7.26
CA SER A 70 6.46 -5.66 7.17
C SER A 70 7.65 -6.50 7.65
N GLU A 71 8.51 -6.89 6.72
CA GLU A 71 9.82 -7.47 7.04
C GLU A 71 10.74 -6.48 7.74
N TYR A 72 10.57 -5.17 7.49
CA TYR A 72 11.36 -4.13 8.16
C TYR A 72 11.09 -4.12 9.67
N ILE A 73 9.81 -4.10 10.06
CA ILE A 73 9.41 -4.23 11.47
C ILE A 73 9.93 -5.54 12.06
N ARG A 74 9.86 -6.65 11.31
CA ARG A 74 10.40 -7.93 11.79
C ARG A 74 11.91 -7.85 12.03
N ARG A 75 12.67 -7.20 11.14
CA ARG A 75 14.12 -7.00 11.29
C ARG A 75 14.43 -6.08 12.46
N GLU A 76 13.82 -4.90 12.55
CA GLU A 76 14.03 -3.96 13.65
C GLU A 76 13.73 -4.58 15.01
N VAL A 77 12.60 -5.29 15.15
CA VAL A 77 12.25 -6.00 16.40
C VAL A 77 13.25 -7.12 16.70
N THR A 78 13.79 -7.78 15.66
CA THR A 78 14.86 -8.79 15.85
C THR A 78 16.13 -8.14 16.35
N VAL A 79 16.61 -7.08 15.68
CA VAL A 79 17.82 -6.35 16.06
C VAL A 79 17.67 -5.75 17.47
N ALA A 80 16.52 -5.18 17.80
CA ALA A 80 16.23 -4.70 19.15
C ALA A 80 16.30 -5.82 20.18
N GLY A 81 15.77 -7.00 19.87
CA GLY A 81 15.88 -8.18 20.73
C GLY A 81 17.33 -8.65 20.91
N GLU A 82 18.12 -8.69 19.83
CA GLU A 82 19.55 -9.05 19.84
C GLU A 82 20.38 -8.05 20.63
N SER A 83 20.11 -6.75 20.50
CA SER A 83 20.73 -5.66 21.27
C SER A 83 20.13 -5.48 22.67
N GLN A 84 19.33 -6.45 23.14
CA GLN A 84 18.70 -6.52 24.47
C GLN A 84 17.90 -5.26 24.83
N LYS A 85 17.27 -4.63 23.84
CA LYS A 85 16.42 -3.46 24.03
C LYS A 85 15.04 -3.87 24.51
N LEU A 86 14.49 -3.10 25.44
CA LEU A 86 13.10 -3.25 25.82
C LEU A 86 12.22 -2.84 24.62
N VAL A 87 11.43 -3.79 24.11
CA VAL A 87 10.43 -3.53 23.06
C VAL A 87 9.08 -3.29 23.72
N ILE A 88 8.45 -2.15 23.41
CA ILE A 88 7.16 -1.71 23.93
C ILE A 88 6.16 -1.64 22.77
N PRO A 89 5.27 -2.63 22.61
CA PRO A 89 4.20 -2.59 21.62
C PRO A 89 3.12 -1.57 21.99
N PHE A 90 2.86 -0.61 21.09
CA PHE A 90 1.81 0.40 21.22
C PHE A 90 0.83 0.28 20.04
N ARG A 91 -0.38 -0.20 20.29
CA ARG A 91 -1.39 -0.42 19.25
C ARG A 91 -2.14 0.85 18.90
N ILE A 92 -2.14 1.18 17.62
CA ILE A 92 -2.96 2.26 17.04
C ILE A 92 -4.26 1.75 16.43
N GLU A 93 -4.38 0.44 16.23
CA GLU A 93 -5.61 -0.25 15.83
C GLU A 93 -5.75 -1.60 16.56
N ASN A 94 -6.96 -2.18 16.58
CA ASN A 94 -7.24 -3.47 17.21
C ASN A 94 -6.75 -4.63 16.34
N ALA A 95 -5.43 -4.70 16.16
CA ALA A 95 -4.74 -5.74 15.42
C ALA A 95 -3.96 -6.67 16.35
N GLN A 96 -3.68 -7.87 15.86
CA GLN A 96 -2.93 -8.90 16.58
C GLN A 96 -1.67 -9.27 15.78
N PRO A 97 -0.55 -9.59 16.43
CA PRO A 97 0.67 -9.99 15.74
C PRO A 97 0.49 -11.36 15.07
N LYS A 98 0.88 -11.44 13.80
CA LYS A 98 0.86 -12.65 12.96
C LYS A 98 2.30 -13.11 12.68
N HIS A 99 2.43 -14.33 12.17
CA HIS A 99 3.71 -14.89 11.68
C HIS A 99 4.89 -14.71 12.66
N GLY A 100 6.03 -14.24 12.17
CA GLY A 100 7.27 -14.07 12.93
C GLY A 100 7.20 -13.01 14.04
N LEU A 101 6.29 -12.03 13.93
CA LEU A 101 6.03 -11.04 14.99
C LEU A 101 5.26 -11.66 16.15
N ARG A 102 4.37 -12.62 15.89
CA ARG A 102 3.66 -13.35 16.96
C ARG A 102 4.65 -14.00 17.92
N VAL A 103 5.73 -14.58 17.42
CA VAL A 103 6.74 -15.23 18.26
C VAL A 103 7.53 -14.22 19.11
N ARG A 104 7.79 -13.03 18.58
CA ARG A 104 8.61 -12.00 19.24
C ARG A 104 7.82 -11.13 20.24
N LEU A 105 6.52 -10.99 20.02
CA LEU A 105 5.68 -10.04 20.76
C LEU A 105 4.62 -10.71 21.66
N ALA A 106 4.43 -12.04 21.58
CA ALA A 106 3.36 -12.75 22.30
C ALA A 106 3.42 -12.59 23.82
N ASP A 107 4.62 -12.56 24.40
CA ASP A 107 4.80 -12.52 25.86
C ASP A 107 5.04 -11.09 26.39
N LEU A 108 4.95 -10.08 25.51
CA LEU A 108 5.09 -8.68 25.89
C LEU A 108 3.77 -8.10 26.40
N HIS A 109 3.84 -7.06 27.23
CA HIS A 109 2.68 -6.25 27.59
C HIS A 109 2.40 -5.21 26.50
N TRP A 110 1.14 -5.03 26.14
CA TRP A 110 0.70 -4.17 25.04
C TRP A 110 -0.03 -2.95 25.57
N ILE A 111 0.23 -1.79 24.96
CA ILE A 111 -0.48 -0.54 25.25
C ILE A 111 -1.51 -0.29 24.15
N ASP A 112 -2.78 -0.17 24.52
CA ASP A 112 -3.90 0.03 23.59
C ASP A 112 -4.22 1.50 23.36
N GLY A 113 -3.41 2.14 22.50
CA GLY A 113 -3.58 3.54 22.11
C GLY A 113 -4.81 3.81 21.24
N PHE A 114 -5.42 2.78 20.64
CA PHE A 114 -6.63 2.92 19.82
C PHE A 114 -7.91 3.14 20.64
N ILE A 115 -7.90 2.84 21.94
CA ILE A 115 -9.05 3.05 22.84
C ILE A 115 -9.03 4.47 23.41
N ALA A 116 -7.91 4.87 24.02
CA ALA A 116 -7.74 6.17 24.65
C ALA A 116 -6.28 6.66 24.51
N ARG A 117 -5.96 7.19 23.32
CA ARG A 117 -4.59 7.56 22.92
C ARG A 117 -3.86 8.43 23.94
N GLU A 118 -4.49 9.50 24.41
CA GLU A 118 -3.85 10.44 25.35
C GLU A 118 -3.49 9.77 26.69
N GLN A 119 -4.36 8.87 27.19
CA GLN A 119 -4.13 8.12 28.43
C GLN A 119 -3.04 7.06 28.25
N ALA A 120 -3.02 6.40 27.10
CA ALA A 120 -1.99 5.44 26.73
C ALA A 120 -0.60 6.09 26.62
N VAL A 121 -0.50 7.27 25.99
CA VAL A 121 0.74 8.05 25.93
C VAL A 121 1.18 8.50 27.32
N GLU A 122 0.24 8.91 28.18
CA GLU A 122 0.54 9.30 29.56
C GLU A 122 1.08 8.12 30.37
N ALA A 123 0.46 6.95 30.29
CA ALA A 123 0.92 5.73 30.96
C ALA A 123 2.32 5.30 30.47
N LEU A 124 2.55 5.39 29.16
CA LEU A 124 3.87 5.14 28.57
C LEU A 124 4.92 6.13 29.10
N ALA A 125 4.57 7.41 29.14
CA ALA A 125 5.48 8.44 29.63
C ALA A 125 5.84 8.26 31.10
N GLN A 126 4.88 7.89 31.95
CA GLN A 126 5.10 7.57 33.35
C GLN A 126 6.01 6.34 33.51
N ALA A 127 5.79 5.28 32.73
CA ALA A 127 6.64 4.09 32.76
C ALA A 127 8.10 4.40 32.35
N LEU A 128 8.29 5.24 31.33
CA LEU A 128 9.62 5.68 30.87
C LEU A 128 10.27 6.68 31.84
N GLY A 129 9.47 7.53 32.51
CA GLY A 129 9.91 8.50 33.53
C GLY A 129 10.39 7.83 34.82
N LEU A 130 9.73 6.77 35.27
CA LEU A 130 10.15 5.97 36.43
C LEU A 130 11.45 5.19 36.14
N ASN A 131 11.62 4.74 34.90
CA ASN A 131 12.83 4.03 34.48
C ASN A 131 14.01 4.98 34.24
N THR A 132 13.82 6.20 33.75
CA THR A 132 14.93 7.17 33.56
C THR A 132 15.54 7.67 34.88
N ALA A 133 14.74 7.74 35.96
CA ALA A 133 15.27 7.99 37.31
C ALA A 133 16.06 6.79 37.85
N THR A 134 15.69 5.56 37.46
CA THR A 134 16.32 4.31 37.91
C THR A 134 17.52 3.90 37.03
N ILE A 135 17.58 4.36 35.78
CA ILE A 135 18.69 4.15 34.82
C ILE A 135 19.85 5.16 35.04
N ARG A 136 19.68 6.16 35.92
CA ARG A 136 20.80 6.89 36.53
C ARG A 136 21.47 5.97 37.58
N GLN A 137 22.42 5.18 37.11
CA GLN A 137 23.19 4.14 37.82
C GLN A 137 23.55 4.41 39.30
N PRO A 138 23.96 3.34 40.03
CA PRO A 138 25.18 3.39 40.80
C PRO A 138 26.26 2.49 40.18
N SER A 139 27.09 3.06 39.30
CA SER A 139 28.49 2.65 39.21
C SER A 139 29.20 3.31 40.39
N GLY A 140 29.38 2.55 41.46
CA GLY A 140 29.98 3.06 42.68
C GLY A 140 30.45 1.95 43.58
N VAL A 141 31.51 1.25 43.17
CA VAL A 141 32.43 0.60 44.11
C VAL A 141 33.86 0.72 43.59
N GLU A 142 34.64 1.55 44.27
CA GLU A 142 36.07 1.35 44.51
C GLU A 142 36.44 2.05 45.84
N PRO A 143 37.54 1.69 46.54
CA PRO A 143 38.33 0.46 46.52
C PRO A 143 38.64 -0.08 47.94
N ALA A 144 39.06 -1.34 48.08
CA ALA A 144 39.83 -1.78 49.24
C ALA A 144 40.85 -2.88 48.87
N SER A 145 42.11 -2.47 48.95
CA SER A 145 43.40 -3.18 48.84
C SER A 145 43.48 -4.55 49.52
N MET A 146 44.21 -5.51 48.93
CA MET A 146 45.54 -5.94 49.40
C MET A 146 46.19 -7.01 48.48
N THR A 147 47.22 -6.58 47.77
CA THR A 147 48.54 -7.19 47.52
C THR A 147 48.71 -8.72 47.49
N ALA A 148 49.15 -9.26 46.33
CA ALA A 148 50.47 -9.90 46.17
C ALA A 148 50.70 -10.42 44.74
N LYS A 149 51.85 -10.05 44.16
CA LYS A 149 52.80 -10.83 43.32
C LYS A 149 52.21 -11.80 42.30
N GLN A 150 52.59 -11.85 41.02
CA GLN A 150 53.88 -11.57 40.40
C GLN A 150 53.69 -11.82 38.88
N SER A 151 54.16 -10.87 38.08
CA SER A 151 55.00 -11.04 36.88
C SER A 151 54.57 -11.94 35.68
N LEU A 152 54.81 -11.35 34.49
CA LEU A 152 55.17 -11.91 33.17
C LEU A 152 54.06 -12.16 32.13
N GLU A 153 54.03 -11.21 31.17
CA GLU A 153 54.27 -11.36 29.72
C GLU A 153 53.38 -12.24 28.83
N CYS A 154 53.02 -11.60 27.70
CA CYS A 154 52.44 -12.14 26.48
C CYS A 154 53.26 -13.29 25.88
N SER A 155 52.59 -14.31 25.37
CA SER A 155 52.65 -14.69 23.95
C SER A 155 51.89 -15.99 23.66
N GLY A 156 51.23 -16.00 22.50
CA GLY A 156 51.49 -17.06 21.53
C GLY A 156 50.62 -18.32 21.58
N ALA A 157 49.62 -18.30 20.70
CA ALA A 157 49.32 -19.36 19.74
C ALA A 157 48.64 -20.68 20.18
N SER A 158 47.53 -20.91 19.47
CA SER A 158 47.23 -22.12 18.71
C SER A 158 46.22 -23.12 19.28
N SER A 159 45.24 -23.35 18.40
CA SER A 159 44.63 -24.63 18.03
C SER A 159 43.56 -25.28 18.90
N ALA A 160 42.40 -25.39 18.24
CA ALA A 160 41.61 -26.60 18.04
C ALA A 160 40.48 -26.94 19.03
N SER A 161 39.28 -26.80 18.47
CA SER A 161 38.26 -27.84 18.31
C SER A 161 37.16 -28.01 19.37
N HIS A 162 35.96 -28.23 18.80
CA HIS A 162 34.74 -28.86 19.34
C HIS A 162 33.67 -28.01 20.08
N SER A 163 32.69 -27.54 19.28
CA SER A 163 31.21 -27.75 19.36
C SER A 163 30.64 -28.62 20.51
N PRO A 164 29.30 -28.64 20.77
CA PRO A 164 28.29 -27.59 20.99
C PRO A 164 27.54 -27.81 22.35
N SER A 165 26.47 -27.05 22.59
CA SER A 165 25.26 -27.38 23.40
C SER A 165 25.06 -26.68 24.77
N GLU A 166 23.76 -26.65 25.16
CA GLU A 166 23.09 -26.05 26.34
C GLU A 166 22.53 -24.64 26.07
N VAL A 167 21.24 -24.39 25.78
CA VAL A 167 19.97 -24.81 26.42
C VAL A 167 20.07 -24.82 27.95
N ASN A 168 19.74 -23.69 28.61
CA ASN A 168 18.51 -23.61 29.41
C ASN A 168 18.32 -22.24 30.10
N GLN A 169 17.03 -21.88 30.22
CA GLN A 169 16.39 -21.25 31.39
C GLN A 169 16.92 -19.92 31.91
N PHE A 170 16.07 -18.88 31.81
CA PHE A 170 15.61 -18.22 33.03
C PHE A 170 14.11 -17.91 32.98
N LYS A 171 13.44 -18.39 34.04
CA LYS A 171 12.03 -18.24 34.38
C LYS A 171 11.73 -16.84 34.92
N THR A 172 10.58 -16.31 34.51
CA THR A 172 9.49 -15.82 35.37
C THR A 172 9.84 -14.94 36.58
N ILE A 173 9.43 -13.67 36.50
CA ILE A 173 8.82 -12.96 37.63
C ILE A 173 7.54 -12.29 37.13
N SER A 174 6.39 -12.85 37.51
CA SER A 174 5.09 -12.21 37.44
C SER A 174 4.73 -11.62 38.81
N ARG A 175 4.18 -10.40 38.84
CA ARG A 175 2.95 -9.98 39.57
C ARG A 175 3.05 -8.57 40.14
N GLN A 176 2.11 -7.73 39.70
CA GLN A 176 1.28 -6.75 40.42
C GLN A 176 0.83 -5.77 39.31
N ILE A 177 -0.41 -5.75 38.83
CA ILE A 177 -1.63 -5.28 39.50
C ILE A 177 -2.86 -5.96 38.87
N SER A 178 -3.84 -6.27 39.72
CA SER A 178 -5.08 -6.98 39.42
C SER A 178 -6.19 -6.10 38.82
N THR A 179 -6.99 -6.74 37.94
CA THR A 179 -8.47 -6.75 37.85
C THR A 179 -9.26 -5.45 37.66
N VAL A 180 -10.03 -5.41 36.57
CA VAL A 180 -11.49 -5.18 36.64
C VAL A 180 -12.18 -6.23 35.76
N ASP A 181 -12.98 -7.08 36.39
CA ASP A 181 -13.85 -8.08 35.77
C ASP A 181 -15.07 -7.42 35.11
N THR A 182 -15.50 -7.94 33.96
CA THR A 182 -16.93 -8.14 33.68
C THR A 182 -17.11 -9.34 32.75
N GLU A 183 -17.32 -10.51 33.36
CA GLU A 183 -18.06 -11.66 32.83
C GLU A 183 -19.49 -11.25 32.42
N GLN A 184 -20.21 -11.80 31.43
CA GLN A 184 -20.67 -13.16 31.10
C GLN A 184 -21.54 -13.00 29.82
N ALA A 185 -21.81 -13.92 28.88
CA ALA A 185 -21.94 -15.38 28.83
C ALA A 185 -21.74 -15.83 27.34
N SER A 186 -21.04 -16.93 26.97
CA SER A 186 -21.45 -18.36 27.01
C SER A 186 -22.88 -18.61 26.47
N ALA A 187 -23.19 -19.53 25.54
CA ALA A 187 -22.50 -20.64 24.88
C ALA A 187 -23.45 -21.23 23.78
N VAL A 188 -23.04 -22.38 23.21
CA VAL A 188 -23.78 -23.35 22.35
C VAL A 188 -23.58 -23.11 20.83
N GLY A 189 -23.14 -24.07 20.00
CA GLY A 189 -22.90 -25.48 20.18
C GLY A 189 -22.23 -26.11 18.94
N ASN A 190 -21.70 -27.30 19.17
CA ASN A 190 -20.83 -28.10 18.31
C ASN A 190 -21.59 -28.90 17.22
N LYS A 191 -20.81 -29.50 16.30
CA LYS A 191 -21.09 -30.50 15.23
C LYS A 191 -21.35 -29.87 13.85
N GLY A 192 -20.77 -30.34 12.75
CA GLY A 192 -19.97 -31.53 12.46
C GLY A 192 -20.15 -31.86 10.96
N SER A 193 -19.03 -32.10 10.28
CA SER A 193 -18.82 -32.86 9.03
C SER A 193 -20.02 -33.24 8.14
N SER A 194 -19.94 -32.91 6.84
CA SER A 194 -19.77 -33.89 5.73
C SER A 194 -20.40 -33.42 4.41
N ALA A 195 -19.59 -33.33 3.36
CA ALA A 195 -20.01 -33.56 1.96
C ALA A 195 -20.30 -35.09 1.78
N PRO A 196 -20.97 -35.61 0.71
CA PRO A 196 -20.58 -35.36 -0.70
C PRO A 196 -21.71 -35.49 -1.78
N ALA A 197 -21.26 -35.46 -3.04
CA ALA A 197 -21.84 -36.04 -4.27
C ALA A 197 -22.98 -35.26 -4.96
N ARG A 198 -22.75 -34.65 -6.13
CA ARG A 198 -22.73 -35.24 -7.49
C ARG A 198 -23.91 -36.18 -7.77
N LEU A 199 -24.78 -35.78 -8.69
CA LEU A 199 -25.28 -36.59 -9.80
C LEU A 199 -25.75 -35.67 -10.93
N ARG A 200 -25.38 -36.08 -12.15
CA ARG A 200 -25.79 -35.54 -13.45
C ARG A 200 -27.17 -36.12 -13.79
N GLU A 201 -27.95 -35.41 -14.60
CA GLU A 201 -28.51 -35.88 -15.89
C GLU A 201 -29.56 -34.85 -16.38
N ASP A 202 -29.21 -34.19 -17.49
CA ASP A 202 -29.88 -34.21 -18.79
C ASP A 202 -31.42 -34.21 -18.87
N GLY A 203 -31.93 -33.42 -19.82
CA GLY A 203 -33.13 -33.80 -20.58
C GLY A 203 -34.25 -32.76 -20.66
N GLU A 204 -34.12 -31.87 -21.64
CA GLU A 204 -35.12 -31.50 -22.65
C GLU A 204 -36.63 -31.74 -22.40
N GLY A 205 -37.43 -30.76 -22.87
CA GLY A 205 -38.60 -31.13 -23.69
C GLY A 205 -39.95 -30.51 -23.32
N ALA A 206 -40.16 -29.30 -23.85
CA ALA A 206 -41.34 -28.91 -24.62
C ALA A 206 -42.78 -29.03 -24.02
N ARG A 207 -43.38 -27.83 -23.93
CA ARG A 207 -44.66 -27.42 -24.56
C ARG A 207 -45.96 -28.18 -24.22
N ALA A 208 -46.80 -27.40 -23.51
CA ALA A 208 -48.05 -26.81 -24.01
C ALA A 208 -49.38 -27.59 -23.90
N ALA A 209 -50.40 -26.74 -23.69
CA ALA A 209 -51.83 -26.87 -24.01
C ALA A 209 -52.77 -27.49 -22.96
N ALA A 210 -53.33 -26.59 -22.14
CA ALA A 210 -54.76 -26.28 -22.05
C ALA A 210 -55.80 -27.43 -22.11
N ARG A 211 -56.63 -27.53 -21.07
CA ARG A 211 -58.09 -27.29 -21.14
C ARG A 211 -58.78 -27.49 -19.77
N ALA A 212 -59.32 -26.38 -19.27
CA ALA A 212 -60.68 -26.10 -18.85
C ALA A 212 -61.59 -27.15 -18.15
N PHE A 213 -62.41 -26.58 -17.25
CA PHE A 213 -63.74 -26.95 -16.75
C PHE A 213 -63.87 -27.85 -15.52
N GLY A 214 -64.33 -27.22 -14.43
CA GLY A 214 -65.03 -27.84 -13.31
C GLY A 214 -65.99 -26.83 -12.69
N GLN A 215 -67.28 -26.97 -12.99
CA GLN A 215 -68.38 -26.21 -12.41
C GLN A 215 -68.61 -26.58 -10.93
N GLY A 216 -69.12 -25.63 -10.15
CA GLY A 216 -69.58 -25.88 -8.79
C GLY A 216 -70.28 -24.67 -8.18
N SER A 217 -71.59 -24.56 -8.43
CA SER A 217 -72.55 -23.62 -7.85
C SER A 217 -72.60 -23.71 -6.32
N ILE A 218 -73.01 -22.64 -5.61
CA ILE A 218 -74.26 -22.61 -4.80
C ILE A 218 -74.41 -21.32 -3.96
N ARG A 219 -75.66 -20.82 -3.98
CA ARG A 219 -76.40 -19.96 -3.03
C ARG A 219 -76.30 -18.43 -3.09
N ALA A 220 -77.29 -17.90 -3.81
CA ALA A 220 -77.92 -16.62 -3.57
C ALA A 220 -78.68 -16.57 -2.23
N SER A 221 -78.63 -15.41 -1.57
CA SER A 221 -79.64 -14.97 -0.60
C SER A 221 -80.12 -13.58 -1.01
N LYS A 222 -81.43 -13.47 -1.27
CA LYS A 222 -82.15 -12.24 -1.63
C LYS A 222 -82.55 -11.50 -0.36
N ARG A 223 -82.30 -10.19 -0.30
CA ARG A 223 -83.23 -9.24 0.36
C ARG A 223 -83.45 -8.05 -0.57
N ARG A 224 -84.71 -7.87 -0.95
CA ARG A 224 -85.24 -6.69 -1.64
C ARG A 224 -85.55 -5.63 -0.58
N LEU A 225 -85.30 -4.36 -0.90
CA LEU A 225 -86.21 -3.28 -0.49
C LEU A 225 -86.14 -2.16 -1.53
N ILE A 226 -87.33 -1.79 -2.02
CA ILE A 226 -87.62 -0.65 -2.90
C ILE A 226 -88.20 0.43 -2.00
N ILE A 227 -87.86 1.70 -2.25
CA ILE A 227 -88.74 2.90 -2.38
C ILE A 227 -87.90 4.17 -2.13
N GLY A 228 -88.04 5.16 -3.01
CA GLY A 228 -87.86 6.57 -2.65
C GLY A 228 -86.97 7.38 -3.60
N THR A 229 -87.56 7.87 -4.69
CA THR A 229 -87.00 8.95 -5.53
C THR A 229 -87.01 10.30 -4.80
N ALA A 230 -86.08 11.17 -5.23
CA ALA A 230 -86.02 12.64 -5.09
C ALA A 230 -85.05 13.17 -4.01
N LEU A 231 -83.85 13.56 -4.47
CA LEU A 231 -83.44 14.97 -4.45
C LEU A 231 -82.24 15.14 -5.40
N ALA A 232 -82.46 15.96 -6.42
CA ALA A 232 -81.43 16.49 -7.28
C ALA A 232 -80.48 17.40 -6.47
N SER A 233 -79.27 17.58 -7.01
CA SER A 233 -78.25 18.57 -6.58
C SER A 233 -77.27 18.08 -5.50
N ILE A 234 -76.23 17.36 -5.92
CA ILE A 234 -74.80 17.66 -5.69
C ILE A 234 -74.04 16.74 -6.67
N ALA A 235 -73.95 17.19 -7.91
CA ALA A 235 -72.92 16.74 -8.84
C ALA A 235 -71.99 17.94 -9.01
N VAL A 236 -70.74 17.75 -8.57
CA VAL A 236 -69.46 18.39 -8.94
C VAL A 236 -68.62 18.52 -7.66
N ALA A 237 -68.01 17.41 -7.25
CA ALA A 237 -66.84 17.34 -6.33
C ALA A 237 -66.40 15.90 -6.02
N GLY A 238 -67.09 14.87 -6.52
CA GLY A 238 -66.82 13.46 -6.17
C GLY A 238 -66.33 12.56 -7.30
N LEU A 239 -65.96 13.12 -8.46
CA LEU A 239 -65.51 12.35 -9.64
C LEU A 239 -64.20 12.91 -10.24
N ALA A 240 -63.28 13.33 -9.39
CA ALA A 240 -61.92 13.73 -9.77
C ALA A 240 -60.85 13.10 -8.85
N ALA A 241 -61.15 11.93 -8.27
CA ALA A 241 -60.24 11.20 -7.38
C ALA A 241 -59.98 9.75 -7.81
N ALA A 242 -60.15 9.44 -9.11
CA ALA A 242 -59.91 8.09 -9.64
C ALA A 242 -59.10 8.04 -10.97
N LEU A 243 -58.50 9.15 -11.39
CA LEU A 243 -57.68 9.22 -12.63
C LEU A 243 -56.41 10.05 -12.43
N THR A 244 -55.67 9.78 -11.36
CA THR A 244 -54.25 10.12 -11.25
C THR A 244 -53.47 8.86 -10.95
N VAL A 245 -53.64 7.85 -11.81
CA VAL A 245 -52.57 6.85 -12.02
C VAL A 245 -51.44 7.63 -12.68
N ILE A 246 -50.52 8.12 -11.86
CA ILE A 246 -49.21 8.58 -12.33
C ILE A 246 -48.63 7.39 -13.09
N ARG A 247 -48.63 7.46 -14.44
CA ARG A 247 -47.76 6.65 -15.26
C ARG A 247 -46.34 7.03 -14.84
N GLN A 248 -45.79 6.31 -13.86
CA GLN A 248 -44.36 6.29 -13.66
C GLN A 248 -43.79 5.69 -14.93
N ALA A 249 -43.38 6.54 -15.88
CA ALA A 249 -42.56 6.12 -16.98
C ALA A 249 -41.34 5.44 -16.34
N THR A 250 -41.21 4.14 -16.52
CA THR A 250 -39.99 3.44 -16.13
C THR A 250 -38.83 4.21 -16.76
N PRO A 251 -37.84 4.69 -15.98
CA PRO A 251 -36.74 5.45 -16.54
C PRO A 251 -36.10 4.61 -17.65
N LEU A 252 -35.86 5.22 -18.81
CA LEU A 252 -35.14 4.54 -19.89
C LEU A 252 -33.81 4.02 -19.33
N PRO A 253 -33.34 2.84 -19.75
CA PRO A 253 -32.03 2.35 -19.36
C PRO A 253 -30.97 3.39 -19.75
N PRO A 254 -29.95 3.63 -18.89
CA PRO A 254 -28.95 4.66 -19.14
C PRO A 254 -28.25 4.42 -20.48
N SER A 255 -27.95 5.48 -21.21
CA SER A 255 -27.07 5.44 -22.38
C SER A 255 -25.66 4.97 -21.96
N THR A 256 -24.86 4.51 -22.92
CA THR A 256 -23.49 4.07 -22.62
C THR A 256 -22.64 5.24 -22.11
N GLU A 257 -22.95 6.46 -22.53
CA GLU A 257 -22.29 7.68 -22.06
C GLU A 257 -22.67 8.03 -20.63
N GLU A 258 -23.96 7.95 -20.27
CA GLU A 258 -24.40 8.12 -18.89
C GLU A 258 -23.80 7.05 -17.96
N LEU A 259 -23.67 5.82 -18.45
CA LEU A 259 -23.03 4.74 -17.72
C LEU A 259 -21.54 5.02 -17.48
N ARG A 260 -20.82 5.52 -18.50
CA ARG A 260 -19.43 5.99 -18.35
C ARG A 260 -19.31 7.13 -17.35
N ALA A 261 -20.22 8.10 -17.39
CA ALA A 261 -20.24 9.22 -16.45
C ALA A 261 -20.49 8.75 -15.01
N GLN A 262 -21.41 7.80 -14.81
CA GLN A 262 -21.67 7.18 -13.50
C GLN A 262 -20.45 6.41 -12.99
N LEU A 263 -19.77 5.66 -13.86
CA LEU A 263 -18.54 4.94 -13.52
C LEU A 263 -17.45 5.93 -13.10
N ALA A 264 -17.19 6.96 -13.91
CA ALA A 264 -16.21 8.00 -13.61
C ALA A 264 -16.52 8.73 -12.29
N ALA A 265 -17.79 9.04 -12.01
CA ALA A 265 -18.19 9.63 -10.74
C ALA A 265 -17.96 8.66 -9.57
N ALA A 266 -18.32 7.39 -9.72
CA ALA A 266 -18.18 6.38 -8.67
C ALA A 266 -16.72 6.04 -8.35
N THR A 267 -15.81 6.18 -9.31
CA THR A 267 -14.37 5.95 -9.14
C THR A 267 -13.58 7.21 -8.80
N SER A 268 -14.18 8.40 -8.90
CA SER A 268 -13.51 9.65 -8.51
C SER A 268 -13.15 9.74 -7.01
N GLN A 269 -13.76 8.89 -6.17
CA GLN A 269 -13.51 8.84 -4.73
C GLN A 269 -12.17 8.18 -4.34
N PHE A 270 -11.49 7.50 -5.28
CA PHE A 270 -10.22 6.85 -5.01
C PHE A 270 -9.08 7.87 -5.13
N SER A 271 -8.31 8.06 -4.04
CA SER A 271 -7.34 9.16 -3.91
C SER A 271 -6.26 9.16 -4.99
N CYS A 272 -5.72 7.99 -5.32
CA CYS A 272 -4.90 7.80 -6.49
C CYS A 272 -5.36 6.54 -7.22
N ALA A 273 -6.02 6.76 -8.34
CA ALA A 273 -6.48 5.71 -9.22
C ALA A 273 -6.56 6.27 -10.63
N SER A 274 -6.29 5.42 -11.60
CA SER A 274 -6.65 5.73 -12.96
C SER A 274 -7.15 4.49 -13.65
N LEU A 275 -8.37 4.62 -14.15
CA LEU A 275 -9.20 3.50 -14.54
C LEU A 275 -9.82 3.81 -15.88
N ASP A 276 -9.63 2.88 -16.81
CA ASP A 276 -10.25 2.88 -18.13
C ASP A 276 -11.42 1.89 -18.15
N TYR A 277 -12.50 2.30 -18.81
CA TYR A 277 -13.75 1.55 -18.87
C TYR A 277 -14.03 1.11 -20.31
N ALA A 278 -13.90 -0.19 -20.56
CA ALA A 278 -14.31 -0.80 -21.82
C ALA A 278 -15.63 -1.57 -21.61
N ILE A 279 -16.71 -1.05 -22.18
CA ILE A 279 -18.05 -1.65 -22.10
C ILE A 279 -18.37 -2.25 -23.47
N ASP A 280 -18.72 -3.52 -23.50
CA ASP A 280 -19.11 -4.19 -24.75
C ASP A 280 -20.41 -3.56 -25.32
N PRO A 281 -20.59 -3.53 -26.66
CA PRO A 281 -21.77 -2.93 -27.27
C PRO A 281 -23.10 -3.51 -26.78
N ASP A 282 -23.10 -4.80 -26.41
CA ASP A 282 -24.25 -5.52 -25.88
C ASP A 282 -24.43 -5.38 -24.36
N ARG A 283 -23.51 -4.68 -23.68
CA ARG A 283 -23.48 -4.44 -22.22
C ARG A 283 -23.43 -5.71 -21.37
N THR A 284 -23.07 -6.84 -21.96
CA THR A 284 -22.97 -8.11 -21.24
C THR A 284 -21.73 -8.16 -20.37
N THR A 285 -20.64 -7.53 -20.80
CA THR A 285 -19.38 -7.46 -20.07
C THR A 285 -18.85 -6.03 -20.05
N MET A 286 -18.30 -5.63 -18.90
CA MET A 286 -17.46 -4.46 -18.77
C MET A 286 -16.09 -4.89 -18.24
N ARG A 287 -15.04 -4.47 -18.93
CA ARG A 287 -13.67 -4.54 -18.45
C ARG A 287 -13.28 -3.20 -17.86
N LEU A 288 -12.82 -3.25 -16.61
CA LEU A 288 -12.21 -2.14 -15.91
C LEU A 288 -10.71 -2.43 -15.81
N SER A 289 -9.89 -1.59 -16.44
CA SER A 289 -8.43 -1.74 -16.42
C SER A 289 -7.75 -0.53 -15.83
N GLY A 290 -6.53 -0.68 -15.32
CA GLY A 290 -5.72 0.44 -14.83
C GLY A 290 -5.10 0.14 -13.47
N PHE A 291 -5.09 1.12 -12.57
CA PHE A 291 -4.48 0.94 -11.25
C PHE A 291 -5.18 1.71 -10.13
N VAL A 292 -4.95 1.25 -8.89
CA VAL A 292 -5.33 1.90 -7.62
C VAL A 292 -4.16 1.95 -6.65
N ALA A 293 -4.20 2.90 -5.72
CA ALA A 293 -3.15 3.09 -4.71
C ALA A 293 -3.01 1.94 -3.72
N ASN A 294 -4.14 1.43 -3.21
CA ASN A 294 -4.14 0.47 -2.10
C ASN A 294 -4.71 -0.89 -2.51
N PRO A 295 -4.22 -2.00 -1.92
CA PRO A 295 -4.82 -3.32 -2.13
C PRO A 295 -6.32 -3.35 -1.78
N GLY A 296 -6.70 -2.71 -0.66
CA GLY A 296 -8.10 -2.65 -0.22
C GLY A 296 -9.02 -1.86 -1.17
N ASP A 297 -8.46 -1.04 -2.04
CA ASP A 297 -9.24 -0.28 -3.03
C ASP A 297 -9.75 -1.18 -4.15
N VAL A 298 -9.10 -2.31 -4.46
CA VAL A 298 -9.56 -3.27 -5.47
C VAL A 298 -10.91 -3.87 -5.09
N ASP A 299 -11.07 -4.28 -3.82
CA ASP A 299 -12.32 -4.83 -3.32
C ASP A 299 -13.41 -3.75 -3.20
N ARG A 300 -13.03 -2.56 -2.73
CA ARG A 300 -13.93 -1.40 -2.66
C ARG A 300 -14.42 -1.03 -4.07
N LEU A 301 -13.54 -1.05 -5.07
CA LEU A 301 -13.83 -0.78 -6.47
C LEU A 301 -14.81 -1.82 -7.04
N ARG A 302 -14.56 -3.11 -6.80
CA ARG A 302 -15.49 -4.21 -7.17
C ARG A 302 -16.89 -3.96 -6.62
N SER A 303 -16.99 -3.65 -5.33
CA SER A 303 -18.28 -3.44 -4.67
C SER A 303 -18.99 -2.17 -5.16
N THR A 304 -18.23 -1.12 -5.51
CA THR A 304 -18.75 0.17 -5.95
C THR A 304 -19.29 0.06 -7.38
N VAL A 305 -18.50 -0.51 -8.28
CA VAL A 305 -18.88 -0.74 -9.68
C VAL A 305 -20.04 -1.73 -9.79
N GLY A 306 -20.05 -2.78 -8.96
CA GLY A 306 -21.13 -3.77 -8.94
C GLY A 306 -22.50 -3.24 -8.51
N ARG A 307 -22.57 -2.04 -7.92
CA ARG A 307 -23.83 -1.37 -7.57
C ARG A 307 -24.43 -0.58 -8.74
N ILE A 308 -23.66 -0.33 -9.79
CA ILE A 308 -24.13 0.39 -10.98
C ILE A 308 -24.95 -0.59 -11.84
N GLY A 309 -26.26 -0.37 -11.89
CA GLY A 309 -27.17 -1.19 -12.69
C GLY A 309 -26.97 -0.98 -14.20
N GLY A 310 -27.34 -1.97 -15.01
CA GLY A 310 -27.29 -1.88 -16.48
C GLY A 310 -26.04 -2.47 -17.13
N ILE A 311 -25.19 -3.14 -16.36
CA ILE A 311 -24.02 -3.91 -16.83
C ILE A 311 -24.18 -5.35 -16.33
N GLY A 312 -23.85 -6.33 -17.18
CA GLY A 312 -23.80 -7.74 -16.80
C GLY A 312 -22.59 -8.06 -15.92
N LYS A 313 -21.58 -8.68 -16.51
CA LYS A 313 -20.36 -9.14 -15.82
C LYS A 313 -19.30 -8.04 -15.78
N VAL A 314 -18.72 -7.82 -14.60
CA VAL A 314 -17.57 -6.90 -14.42
C VAL A 314 -16.28 -7.71 -14.33
N VAL A 315 -15.34 -7.41 -15.22
CA VAL A 315 -13.98 -7.98 -15.23
C VAL A 315 -13.01 -6.89 -14.77
N LEU A 316 -12.32 -7.14 -13.66
CA LEU A 316 -11.32 -6.22 -13.11
C LEU A 316 -9.92 -6.68 -13.54
N ASP A 317 -9.21 -5.80 -14.23
CA ASP A 317 -7.81 -5.92 -14.63
C ASP A 317 -7.05 -4.71 -14.06
N VAL A 318 -7.05 -4.63 -12.74
CA VAL A 318 -6.59 -3.45 -11.99
C VAL A 318 -5.39 -3.84 -11.15
N ASP A 319 -4.29 -3.15 -11.40
CA ASP A 319 -3.05 -3.31 -10.64
C ASP A 319 -3.07 -2.47 -9.37
N VAL A 320 -2.41 -2.96 -8.32
CA VAL A 320 -2.11 -2.16 -7.13
C VAL A 320 -0.78 -1.47 -7.34
N ARG A 321 -0.77 -0.15 -7.18
CA ARG A 321 0.42 0.70 -7.30
C ARG A 321 0.54 1.47 -6.00
N ILE A 322 1.37 1.00 -5.07
CA ILE A 322 1.59 1.75 -3.83
C ILE A 322 2.34 3.06 -4.12
N TRP A 323 2.32 3.98 -3.16
CA TRP A 323 3.16 5.18 -3.23
C TRP A 323 4.65 4.79 -3.34
N PRO A 324 5.46 5.48 -4.18
CA PRO A 324 5.16 6.63 -5.02
C PRO A 324 4.65 6.30 -6.44
N TYR A 325 4.48 5.01 -6.78
CA TYR A 325 4.21 4.56 -8.14
C TYR A 325 2.87 5.06 -8.68
N CYS A 326 1.82 5.08 -7.86
CA CYS A 326 0.53 5.58 -8.29
C CYS A 326 0.57 7.06 -8.64
N GLU A 327 1.20 7.87 -7.77
CA GLU A 327 1.31 9.31 -7.94
C GLU A 327 2.11 9.64 -9.20
N ALA A 328 3.23 8.95 -9.43
CA ALA A 328 4.00 9.10 -10.65
C ALA A 328 3.15 8.81 -11.90
N MET A 329 2.38 7.72 -11.87
CA MET A 329 1.48 7.38 -12.98
C MET A 329 0.32 8.36 -13.14
N SER A 330 -0.21 8.92 -12.05
CA SER A 330 -1.28 9.93 -12.12
C SER A 330 -0.85 11.20 -12.84
N VAL A 331 0.42 11.58 -12.70
CA VAL A 331 1.04 12.70 -13.42
C VAL A 331 1.30 12.33 -14.88
N LEU A 332 1.75 11.10 -15.13
CA LEU A 332 2.17 10.64 -16.46
C LEU A 332 1.00 10.30 -17.39
N GLN A 333 -0.08 9.75 -16.85
CA GLN A 333 -1.15 9.14 -17.63
C GLN A 333 -1.91 10.10 -18.56
N PRO A 334 -2.18 11.36 -18.19
CA PRO A 334 -2.76 12.33 -19.13
C PRO A 334 -1.88 12.58 -20.36
N VAL A 335 -0.57 12.32 -20.27
CA VAL A 335 0.37 12.38 -21.40
C VAL A 335 0.33 11.09 -22.20
N VAL A 336 0.32 9.93 -21.53
CA VAL A 336 0.21 8.60 -22.18
C VAL A 336 -1.07 8.51 -23.01
N GLN A 337 -2.22 8.90 -22.45
CA GLN A 337 -3.52 8.86 -23.13
C GLN A 337 -3.60 9.77 -24.35
N ARG A 338 -2.80 10.85 -24.39
CA ARG A 338 -2.72 11.78 -25.53
C ARG A 338 -1.61 11.43 -26.52
N THR A 339 -0.77 10.44 -26.22
CA THR A 339 0.35 10.06 -27.08
C THR A 339 -0.16 9.44 -28.37
N THR A 340 0.17 10.05 -29.51
CA THR A 340 -0.14 9.51 -30.83
C THR A 340 0.97 8.59 -31.33
N ALA A 341 0.61 7.61 -32.16
CA ALA A 341 1.57 6.64 -32.68
C ALA A 341 2.50 7.25 -33.77
N PRO A 342 3.77 6.83 -33.84
CA PRO A 342 4.45 5.88 -32.98
C PRO A 342 4.81 6.48 -31.61
N ALA A 343 4.28 5.84 -30.56
CA ALA A 343 4.59 6.13 -29.17
C ALA A 343 6.07 5.79 -28.88
N PRO A 344 6.69 6.45 -27.90
CA PRO A 344 8.00 6.06 -27.45
C PRO A 344 7.96 4.65 -26.84
N THR A 345 9.05 3.90 -26.97
CA THR A 345 9.18 2.59 -26.32
C THR A 345 10.21 2.66 -25.20
N LEU A 346 9.98 1.87 -24.16
CA LEU A 346 10.81 1.77 -22.98
C LEU A 346 10.80 0.32 -22.51
N ASP A 347 11.93 -0.37 -22.68
CA ASP A 347 12.05 -1.81 -22.40
C ASP A 347 13.29 -2.10 -21.56
N LEU A 348 13.21 -3.12 -20.70
CA LEU A 348 14.41 -3.71 -20.08
C LEU A 348 15.29 -4.38 -21.14
N VAL A 349 16.58 -4.53 -20.84
CA VAL A 349 17.49 -5.36 -21.61
C VAL A 349 18.08 -6.44 -20.70
N PRO A 350 17.69 -7.73 -20.85
CA PRO A 350 16.71 -8.25 -21.82
C PRO A 350 15.27 -7.82 -21.49
N PRO A 351 14.36 -7.76 -22.50
CA PRO A 351 12.98 -7.34 -22.28
C PRO A 351 12.21 -8.38 -21.47
N GLY A 352 11.37 -7.92 -20.55
CA GLY A 352 10.53 -8.78 -19.73
C GLY A 352 9.89 -8.04 -18.55
N PRO A 353 8.99 -8.71 -17.82
CA PRO A 353 8.28 -8.13 -16.67
C PRO A 353 9.06 -8.27 -15.35
N VAL A 354 10.28 -8.83 -15.39
CA VAL A 354 11.10 -9.10 -14.21
C VAL A 354 12.55 -8.72 -14.47
N ALA A 355 13.25 -8.36 -13.40
CA ALA A 355 14.69 -8.13 -13.41
C ALA A 355 15.32 -8.76 -12.18
N HIS A 356 16.55 -9.28 -12.31
CA HIS A 356 17.24 -9.90 -11.19
C HIS A 356 17.93 -8.85 -10.33
N ILE A 357 17.85 -9.03 -9.01
CA ILE A 357 18.64 -8.25 -8.07
C ILE A 357 20.13 -8.44 -8.37
N ALA A 358 20.92 -7.37 -8.20
CA ALA A 358 22.34 -7.27 -8.51
C ALA A 358 22.69 -7.25 -10.02
N ASP A 359 21.74 -7.40 -10.93
CA ASP A 359 21.97 -7.09 -12.35
C ASP A 359 21.99 -5.57 -12.56
N ALA A 360 22.67 -5.14 -13.63
CA ALA A 360 22.63 -3.78 -14.10
C ALA A 360 21.25 -3.46 -14.68
N LEU A 361 20.69 -2.31 -14.29
CA LEU A 361 19.52 -1.71 -14.93
C LEU A 361 19.93 -1.19 -16.30
N VAL A 362 19.62 -1.96 -17.33
CA VAL A 362 19.80 -1.58 -18.73
C VAL A 362 18.43 -1.36 -19.34
N ILE A 363 18.19 -0.16 -19.86
CA ILE A 363 16.93 0.19 -20.54
C ILE A 363 17.19 0.62 -21.97
N ASP A 364 16.38 0.10 -22.88
CA ASP A 364 16.36 0.48 -24.29
C ASP A 364 15.18 1.41 -24.55
N ILE A 365 15.48 2.55 -25.14
CA ILE A 365 14.52 3.62 -25.39
C ILE A 365 14.47 3.92 -26.88
N ARG A 366 13.24 4.05 -27.40
CA ARG A 366 12.99 4.60 -28.73
C ARG A 366 12.19 5.89 -28.63
N SER A 367 12.71 6.95 -29.21
CA SER A 367 12.06 8.26 -29.28
C SER A 367 10.80 8.23 -30.16
N PRO A 368 9.81 9.11 -29.90
CA PRO A 368 8.57 9.19 -30.67
C PRO A 368 8.79 9.75 -32.09
N SER A 369 7.71 9.99 -32.83
CA SER A 369 7.76 10.62 -34.17
C SER A 369 7.99 12.13 -34.19
N PHE A 370 8.62 12.70 -33.16
CA PHE A 370 9.01 14.10 -33.13
C PHE A 370 10.31 14.27 -32.36
N ASP A 371 11.05 15.30 -32.72
CA ASP A 371 12.27 15.71 -32.03
C ASP A 371 11.92 16.30 -30.66
N GLY A 372 12.64 15.92 -29.62
CA GLY A 372 12.29 16.39 -28.28
C GLY A 372 13.33 16.12 -27.22
N TYR A 373 13.06 16.66 -26.04
CA TYR A 373 13.86 16.53 -24.83
C TYR A 373 13.34 15.34 -24.04
N LEU A 374 14.24 14.40 -23.76
CA LEU A 374 13.94 13.13 -23.11
C LEU A 374 14.20 13.21 -21.61
N TYR A 375 13.32 12.61 -20.82
CA TYR A 375 13.42 12.46 -19.38
C TYR A 375 13.11 11.01 -19.02
N ALA A 376 14.06 10.31 -18.41
CA ALA A 376 13.93 8.95 -17.93
C ALA A 376 14.19 8.94 -16.43
N ASP A 377 13.18 8.56 -15.66
CA ASP A 377 13.21 8.56 -14.20
C ASP A 377 12.94 7.15 -13.67
N TYR A 378 13.60 6.78 -12.59
CA TYR A 378 13.48 5.47 -11.97
C TYR A 378 13.02 5.62 -10.51
N PHE A 379 11.88 5.01 -10.20
CA PHE A 379 11.32 4.90 -8.87
C PHE A 379 11.63 3.49 -8.37
N ALA A 380 12.65 3.40 -7.53
CA ALA A 380 13.22 2.13 -7.09
C ALA A 380 12.51 1.55 -5.87
N ASP A 381 11.87 2.40 -5.08
CA ASP A 381 11.60 2.12 -3.69
C ASP A 381 10.29 2.80 -3.22
N ALA A 382 9.76 2.35 -2.09
CA ALA A 382 8.53 2.89 -1.49
C ALA A 382 8.83 4.01 -0.49
N GLU A 383 10.11 4.34 -0.30
CA GLU A 383 10.64 5.39 0.57
C GLU A 383 10.46 6.77 -0.08
N GLY A 384 10.30 6.80 -1.40
CA GLY A 384 9.92 8.00 -2.14
C GLY A 384 11.10 8.72 -2.75
N HIS A 385 12.11 7.98 -3.18
CA HIS A 385 13.20 8.53 -3.95
C HIS A 385 12.94 8.34 -5.45
N VAL A 386 13.41 9.29 -6.24
CA VAL A 386 13.46 9.18 -7.69
C VAL A 386 14.88 9.38 -8.17
N ILE A 387 15.35 8.45 -9.00
CA ILE A 387 16.65 8.52 -9.66
C ILE A 387 16.43 9.00 -11.09
N HIS A 388 16.95 10.17 -11.42
CA HIS A 388 16.94 10.72 -12.77
C HIS A 388 18.01 10.00 -13.61
N LEU A 389 17.61 8.94 -14.32
CA LEU A 389 18.51 8.19 -15.20
C LEU A 389 19.00 9.07 -16.35
N PHE A 390 18.14 9.95 -16.89
CA PHE A 390 18.47 10.87 -17.97
C PHE A 390 17.51 12.07 -18.06
N PRO A 391 17.96 13.32 -18.29
CA PRO A 391 19.33 13.79 -18.07
C PRO A 391 19.69 13.69 -16.60
N ASN A 392 21.00 13.64 -16.33
CA ASN A 392 21.55 13.81 -14.99
C ASN A 392 22.78 14.72 -15.07
N SER A 393 23.34 15.07 -13.91
CA SER A 393 24.47 15.99 -13.76
C SER A 393 25.76 15.60 -14.51
N GLN A 394 25.85 14.36 -15.00
CA GLN A 394 27.01 13.82 -15.72
C GLN A 394 26.76 13.64 -17.23
N GLY A 395 25.54 13.94 -17.71
CA GLY A 395 25.12 13.72 -19.09
C GLY A 395 25.25 14.95 -20.01
N SER A 396 25.30 14.69 -21.32
CA SER A 396 25.15 15.70 -22.37
C SER A 396 23.70 16.20 -22.49
N SER A 397 23.42 17.02 -23.50
CA SER A 397 22.07 17.42 -23.89
C SER A 397 21.10 16.23 -23.91
N ASN A 398 19.90 16.42 -23.35
CA ASN A 398 18.83 15.43 -23.38
C ASN A 398 17.95 15.52 -24.63
N PHE A 399 18.33 16.32 -25.62
CA PHE A 399 17.66 16.36 -26.90
C PHE A 399 17.89 15.05 -27.68
N GLN A 400 16.81 14.48 -28.20
CA GLN A 400 16.81 13.27 -29.01
C GLN A 400 16.05 13.51 -30.32
N PRO A 401 16.64 13.16 -31.48
CA PRO A 401 15.93 13.17 -32.75
C PRO A 401 14.76 12.18 -32.73
N GLN A 402 13.72 12.46 -33.53
CA GLN A 402 12.61 11.54 -33.72
C GLN A 402 13.08 10.15 -34.12
N ARG A 403 12.42 9.11 -33.58
CA ARG A 403 12.70 7.69 -33.87
C ARG A 403 14.15 7.25 -33.63
N SER A 404 14.94 8.03 -32.89
CA SER A 404 16.26 7.62 -32.42
C SER A 404 16.15 6.52 -31.37
N ARG A 405 17.25 5.76 -31.22
CA ARG A 405 17.38 4.72 -30.20
C ARG A 405 18.50 5.09 -29.23
N LEU A 406 18.24 4.93 -27.94
CA LEU A 406 19.17 5.20 -26.86
C LEU A 406 19.12 4.01 -25.89
N THR A 407 20.28 3.48 -25.52
CA THR A 407 20.38 2.48 -24.46
C THR A 407 21.07 3.10 -23.26
N LEU A 408 20.43 3.07 -22.09
CA LEU A 408 21.00 3.54 -20.82
C LEU A 408 21.45 2.32 -20.00
N GLY A 409 22.49 2.49 -19.18
CA GLY A 409 23.00 1.44 -18.29
C GLY A 409 23.95 0.42 -18.90
N ASN A 410 24.23 0.49 -20.21
CA ASN A 410 25.14 -0.42 -20.90
C ASN A 410 26.54 0.22 -21.06
N SER A 411 27.54 -0.30 -20.35
CA SER A 411 28.87 0.34 -20.24
C SER A 411 29.81 0.02 -21.43
N GLN A 412 30.11 1.05 -22.22
CA GLN A 412 31.51 1.45 -22.48
C GLN A 412 31.58 2.99 -22.38
N GLY A 413 32.00 3.50 -21.22
CA GLY A 413 32.13 4.94 -20.94
C GLY A 413 30.87 5.65 -20.41
N GLY A 414 29.76 4.92 -20.22
CA GLY A 414 28.52 5.43 -19.65
C GLY A 414 28.27 4.94 -18.21
N ARG A 415 27.27 5.54 -17.55
CA ARG A 415 26.87 5.15 -16.19
C ARG A 415 26.16 3.80 -16.17
N CYS A 416 26.33 3.10 -15.05
CA CYS A 416 25.71 1.82 -14.79
C CYS A 416 25.04 1.88 -13.41
N TRP A 417 23.82 1.36 -13.30
CA TRP A 417 23.06 1.29 -12.06
C TRP A 417 22.80 -0.17 -11.74
N THR A 418 23.06 -0.59 -10.50
CA THR A 418 22.78 -1.94 -10.05
C THR A 418 21.42 -1.99 -9.39
N LEU A 419 20.59 -2.96 -9.78
CA LEU A 419 19.29 -3.18 -9.17
C LEU A 419 19.45 -3.72 -7.75
N ALA A 420 18.87 -3.01 -6.80
CA ALA A 420 18.82 -3.37 -5.39
C ALA A 420 17.38 -3.34 -4.90
N GLY A 421 17.05 -4.18 -3.92
CA GLY A 421 15.70 -4.34 -3.37
C GLY A 421 15.43 -5.79 -2.99
N ASN A 422 14.17 -6.10 -2.70
CA ASN A 422 13.73 -7.44 -2.30
C ASN A 422 12.97 -8.16 -3.43
N PRO A 423 13.03 -9.50 -3.51
CA PRO A 423 12.24 -10.26 -4.46
C PRO A 423 10.74 -9.98 -4.31
N GLY A 424 10.07 -9.77 -5.44
CA GLY A 424 8.66 -9.42 -5.51
C GLY A 424 8.39 -7.92 -5.49
N GLU A 425 9.35 -7.08 -5.11
CA GLU A 425 9.19 -5.62 -5.13
C GLU A 425 8.94 -5.12 -6.54
N GLN A 426 7.98 -4.20 -6.65
CA GLN A 426 7.63 -3.58 -7.90
C GLN A 426 8.54 -2.36 -8.14
N GLN A 427 8.90 -2.17 -9.40
CA GLN A 427 9.82 -1.14 -9.84
C GLN A 427 9.17 -0.37 -10.99
N LEU A 428 9.47 0.92 -11.12
CA LEU A 428 8.91 1.76 -12.17
C LEU A 428 9.99 2.62 -12.83
N VAL A 429 10.10 2.52 -14.15
CA VAL A 429 10.80 3.52 -14.97
C VAL A 429 9.77 4.29 -15.78
N THR A 430 9.83 5.62 -15.73
CA THR A 430 9.00 6.50 -16.55
C THR A 430 9.84 7.17 -17.62
N LEU A 431 9.25 7.35 -18.80
CA LEU A 431 9.84 8.05 -19.92
C LEU A 431 8.89 9.17 -20.35
N ILE A 432 9.42 10.39 -20.47
CA ILE A 432 8.71 11.55 -21.00
C ILE A 432 9.57 12.16 -22.11
N VAL A 433 8.95 12.47 -23.24
CA VAL A 433 9.56 13.21 -24.33
C VAL A 433 8.70 14.41 -24.65
N ALA A 434 9.27 15.62 -24.61
CA ALA A 434 8.57 16.87 -24.89
C ALA A 434 9.33 17.69 -25.94
N SER A 435 8.60 18.31 -26.86
CA SER A 435 9.16 19.20 -27.90
C SER A 435 9.88 20.44 -27.33
N LYS A 436 9.62 20.78 -26.06
CA LYS A 436 10.30 21.86 -25.32
C LYS A 436 10.90 21.30 -24.03
N PRO A 437 11.99 21.90 -23.49
CA PRO A 437 12.54 21.49 -22.21
C PRO A 437 11.50 21.65 -21.08
N LEU A 438 11.34 20.63 -20.24
CA LEU A 438 10.45 20.66 -19.07
C LEU A 438 11.09 21.44 -17.92
N PHE A 439 12.40 21.32 -17.78
CA PHE A 439 13.17 21.96 -16.72
C PHE A 439 14.25 22.88 -17.31
N PRO A 440 14.47 24.07 -16.72
CA PRO A 440 15.47 25.02 -17.22
C PRO A 440 16.91 24.63 -16.86
N ASN A 441 17.09 23.89 -15.76
CA ASN A 441 18.39 23.48 -15.23
C ASN A 441 18.45 21.95 -15.14
N ALA A 442 19.67 21.40 -15.23
CA ALA A 442 19.91 20.01 -14.90
C ALA A 442 19.44 19.71 -13.47
N ARG A 443 18.77 18.55 -13.30
CA ARG A 443 18.32 18.07 -12.00
C ARG A 443 19.46 17.33 -11.29
N PRO A 444 19.45 17.27 -9.94
CA PRO A 444 20.28 16.30 -9.23
C PRO A 444 19.95 14.89 -9.74
N GLU A 445 20.85 13.93 -9.54
CA GLU A 445 20.56 12.56 -9.93
C GLU A 445 19.51 11.89 -9.04
N LEU A 446 19.49 12.25 -7.76
CA LEU A 446 18.56 11.75 -6.77
C LEU A 446 17.70 12.92 -6.28
N ASP A 447 16.39 12.71 -6.20
CA ASP A 447 15.43 13.70 -5.71
C ASP A 447 14.35 13.03 -4.84
N ASP A 448 13.65 13.83 -4.05
CA ASP A 448 12.49 13.38 -3.27
C ASP A 448 11.23 13.46 -4.16
N VAL A 449 10.46 12.37 -4.21
CA VAL A 449 9.24 12.27 -5.02
C VAL A 449 8.21 13.33 -4.64
N ARG A 450 8.08 13.66 -3.34
CA ARG A 450 7.13 14.66 -2.82
C ARG A 450 7.43 16.05 -3.38
N ASP A 451 8.69 16.31 -3.67
CA ASP A 451 9.16 17.55 -4.27
C ASP A 451 9.17 17.48 -5.80
N TYR A 452 9.51 16.33 -6.37
CA TYR A 452 9.67 16.15 -7.80
C TYR A 452 8.34 16.13 -8.54
N LEU A 453 7.39 15.29 -8.11
CA LEU A 453 6.14 15.07 -8.85
C LEU A 453 5.29 16.34 -9.02
N PRO A 454 5.13 17.22 -8.00
CA PRO A 454 4.45 18.50 -8.21
C PRO A 454 5.14 19.37 -9.25
N ARG A 455 6.47 19.47 -9.22
CA ARG A 455 7.25 20.26 -10.20
C ARG A 455 7.14 19.68 -11.61
N LEU A 456 7.14 18.36 -11.74
CA LEU A 456 6.96 17.67 -13.02
C LEU A 456 5.56 17.93 -13.59
N SER A 457 4.52 17.80 -12.74
CA SER A 457 3.15 18.13 -13.11
C SER A 457 3.03 19.57 -13.61
N ASP A 458 3.59 20.53 -12.87
CA ASP A 458 3.62 21.94 -13.27
C ASP A 458 4.39 22.18 -14.57
N ALA A 459 5.49 21.46 -14.81
CA ALA A 459 6.24 21.54 -16.06
C ALA A 459 5.42 21.03 -17.25
N LEU A 460 4.74 19.90 -17.11
CA LEU A 460 3.88 19.32 -18.14
C LEU A 460 2.68 20.22 -18.45
N ASN A 461 2.07 20.80 -17.41
CA ASN A 461 0.90 21.69 -17.53
C ASN A 461 1.24 23.05 -18.16
N ARG A 462 2.51 23.49 -18.10
CA ARG A 462 2.98 24.71 -18.77
C ARG A 462 3.17 24.56 -20.28
N LEU A 463 3.26 23.33 -20.79
CA LEU A 463 3.34 23.09 -22.23
C LEU A 463 1.99 23.41 -22.88
N SER A 464 2.01 24.20 -23.96
CA SER A 464 0.79 24.47 -24.75
C SER A 464 0.22 23.18 -25.32
N GLU A 465 -1.09 23.14 -25.60
CA GLU A 465 -1.74 21.97 -26.23
C GLU A 465 -1.16 21.64 -27.62
N GLU A 466 -0.58 22.62 -28.32
CA GLU A 466 0.12 22.41 -29.59
C GLU A 466 1.53 21.81 -29.43
N SER A 467 2.10 21.83 -28.22
CA SER A 467 3.44 21.30 -27.98
C SER A 467 3.38 19.78 -27.93
N SER A 468 4.05 19.12 -28.89
CA SER A 468 4.16 17.66 -28.92
C SER A 468 4.80 17.14 -27.63
N ARG A 469 4.15 16.14 -27.04
CA ARG A 469 4.58 15.44 -25.83
C ARG A 469 4.12 13.99 -25.89
N ALA A 470 4.95 13.08 -25.39
CA ALA A 470 4.68 11.67 -25.36
C ALA A 470 5.30 11.04 -24.11
N ALA A 471 4.70 9.96 -23.63
CA ALA A 471 5.17 9.26 -22.45
C ALA A 471 5.04 7.75 -22.58
N ALA A 472 5.89 7.04 -21.84
CA ALA A 472 5.79 5.60 -21.61
C ALA A 472 6.18 5.27 -20.17
N SER A 473 5.72 4.14 -19.68
CA SER A 473 6.04 3.63 -18.34
C SER A 473 6.36 2.15 -18.43
N LEU A 474 7.34 1.71 -17.66
CA LEU A 474 7.79 0.33 -17.57
C LEU A 474 7.73 -0.11 -16.11
N PHE A 475 6.79 -1.01 -15.83
CA PHE A 475 6.73 -1.71 -14.56
C PHE A 475 7.41 -3.07 -14.68
N PHE A 476 8.23 -3.41 -13.68
CA PHE A 476 8.82 -4.74 -13.55
C PHE A 476 8.91 -5.13 -12.08
N ARG A 477 9.14 -6.41 -11.82
CA ARG A 477 9.37 -6.91 -10.46
C ARG A 477 10.80 -7.40 -10.29
N LEU A 478 11.36 -7.13 -9.12
CA LEU A 478 12.61 -7.74 -8.73
C LEU A 478 12.40 -9.23 -8.44
N VAL A 479 13.35 -10.05 -8.86
CA VAL A 479 13.43 -11.47 -8.53
C VAL A 479 14.79 -11.78 -7.95
N ASP A 480 14.91 -12.95 -7.32
CA ASP A 480 16.17 -13.40 -6.71
C ASP A 480 17.37 -13.21 -7.65
N PRO A 481 18.56 -12.88 -7.11
CA PRO A 481 19.76 -12.70 -7.91
C PRO A 481 19.97 -13.89 -8.85
N ALA A 482 20.29 -13.60 -10.11
CA ALA A 482 20.66 -14.64 -11.04
C ALA A 482 21.89 -15.38 -10.51
N PRO A 483 21.97 -16.72 -10.69
CA PRO A 483 23.19 -17.48 -10.39
C PRO A 483 24.39 -16.80 -11.05
N ALA A 484 25.56 -16.79 -10.39
CA ALA A 484 26.73 -16.05 -10.90
C ALA A 484 27.09 -16.40 -12.36
N ALA A 485 26.89 -17.66 -12.79
CA ALA A 485 27.13 -18.11 -14.16
C ALA A 485 26.11 -17.58 -15.20
N ALA A 486 24.98 -17.03 -14.76
CA ALA A 486 23.89 -16.55 -15.59
C ALA A 486 23.73 -15.02 -15.54
N ARG A 487 24.54 -14.30 -14.76
CA ARG A 487 24.53 -12.84 -14.72
C ARG A 487 25.04 -12.29 -16.05
N ARG A 488 24.18 -11.57 -16.77
CA ARG A 488 24.46 -11.09 -18.15
C ARG A 488 24.94 -9.66 -18.20
N ASN A 489 24.53 -8.84 -17.22
CA ASN A 489 24.76 -7.41 -17.20
C ASN A 489 25.26 -7.03 -15.79
N GLU A 490 26.57 -7.08 -15.56
CA GLU A 490 27.15 -6.55 -14.32
C GLU A 490 27.73 -5.17 -14.59
N CYS A 491 27.53 -4.24 -13.65
CA CYS A 491 28.29 -3.00 -13.67
C CYS A 491 29.76 -3.33 -13.42
N ARG A 492 30.61 -3.11 -14.43
CA ARG A 492 32.05 -3.39 -14.38
C ARG A 492 32.86 -2.24 -13.82
#